data_AF-A0A969CRZ4-F1
#
_entry.id   AF-A0A969CRZ4-F1
#
_cell.length_a   1.000
_cell.length_b   1.000
_cell.length_c   1.000
_cell.angle_alpha   90.00
_cell.angle_beta   90.00
_cell.angle_gamma   90.00
#
_symmetry.space_group_name_H-M   'P 1'
#
loop_
_entity.id
_entity.type
_entity.pdbx_description
1 polymer ?
#
loop_
_entity_poly.entity_id
_entity_poly.type
_entity_poly.pdbx_seq_one_letter_code
_entity_poly.pdbx_strand_id
1 'polypeptide(L)'
;MVDEDLITAAAAESVSTQATSEPVEEWIAALSEAERNCYLLRVINGESHVGAELLRHLREQYGQTQTHVGKDSGRTLAELMAIARTKQQARSQKERQAAEKAERRRLEAIVPEVETLWKEVFQLIELKQPSSYDRAVAHLKDLRDVAVMQGSADAFCAQLLDLQKQYSKRPGFITRLQNARLLSK
;
A
#
# COMPACT_ATOMS: atom_id res chain seq x y z
N MET A 1 -13.64 -12.37 -3.39
CA MET A 1 -13.11 -12.01 -2.06
C MET A 1 -13.49 -10.54 -1.87
N VAL A 2 -14.60 -10.31 -1.17
CA VAL A 2 -15.18 -8.98 -0.98
C VAL A 2 -14.33 -8.26 0.06
N ASP A 3 -13.92 -7.03 -0.24
CA ASP A 3 -13.01 -6.22 0.58
C ASP A 3 -13.62 -5.94 1.97
N GLU A 4 -13.02 -6.54 2.99
CA GLU A 4 -13.30 -6.36 4.42
C GLU A 4 -13.06 -4.88 4.85
N ASP A 5 -12.27 -4.15 4.07
CA ASP A 5 -12.01 -2.71 4.21
C ASP A 5 -13.23 -1.84 3.83
N LEU A 6 -14.16 -2.30 2.98
CA LEU A 6 -15.38 -1.57 2.63
C LEU A 6 -16.40 -1.59 3.77
N ILE A 7 -16.46 -2.68 4.53
CA ILE A 7 -17.40 -2.85 5.65
C ILE A 7 -16.96 -1.98 6.84
N THR A 8 -15.65 -1.87 7.05
CA THR A 8 -15.08 -1.11 8.17
C THR A 8 -15.18 0.41 7.95
N ALA A 9 -15.11 0.87 6.69
CA ALA A 9 -15.30 2.28 6.34
C ALA A 9 -16.78 2.73 6.48
N ALA A 10 -17.74 1.85 6.17
CA ALA A 10 -19.17 2.14 6.35
C ALA A 10 -19.59 2.17 7.84
N ALA A 11 -18.95 1.34 8.68
CA ALA A 11 -19.26 1.27 10.11
C ALA A 11 -18.82 2.51 10.89
N ALA A 12 -17.76 3.21 10.45
CA ALA A 12 -17.23 4.38 11.15
C ALA A 12 -18.01 5.68 10.91
N GLU A 13 -18.81 5.78 9.84
CA GLU A 13 -19.67 6.95 9.56
C GLU A 13 -21.14 6.76 10.00
N SER A 14 -21.52 5.58 10.51
CA SER A 14 -22.87 5.32 11.05
C SER A 14 -23.09 5.87 12.46
N VAL A 15 -22.48 7.02 12.80
CA VAL A 15 -22.85 7.78 14.00
C VAL A 15 -23.78 8.91 13.58
N SER A 16 -25.08 8.59 13.65
CA SER A 16 -26.16 9.52 13.95
C SER A 16 -26.51 10.58 12.90
N THR A 17 -27.00 10.17 11.73
CA THR A 17 -28.08 10.93 11.09
C THR A 17 -29.39 10.45 11.69
N GLN A 18 -29.89 11.19 12.68
CA GLN A 18 -31.27 11.08 13.11
C GLN A 18 -32.14 11.20 11.86
N ALA A 19 -32.78 10.11 11.47
CA ALA A 19 -33.85 10.13 10.49
C ALA A 19 -34.94 11.04 11.05
N THR A 20 -35.00 12.28 10.56
CA THR A 20 -36.27 13.01 10.54
C THR A 20 -37.20 12.12 9.74
N SER A 21 -38.06 11.39 10.44
CA SER A 21 -39.10 10.55 9.84
C SER A 21 -39.94 11.46 8.96
N GLU A 22 -39.72 11.41 7.64
CA GLU A 22 -40.60 12.05 6.68
C GLU A 22 -42.02 11.53 6.95
N PRO A 23 -43.05 12.39 7.04
CA PRO A 23 -44.41 11.97 7.34
C PRO A 23 -45.04 11.34 6.09
N VAL A 24 -44.45 10.23 5.62
CA VAL A 24 -44.82 9.52 4.40
C VAL A 24 -46.27 9.02 4.47
N GLU A 25 -46.73 8.62 5.66
CA GLU A 25 -48.12 8.19 5.88
C GLU A 25 -49.13 9.31 5.62
N GLU A 26 -48.83 10.54 6.04
CA GLU A 26 -49.68 11.71 5.82
C GLU A 26 -49.72 12.09 4.33
N TRP A 27 -48.57 11.98 3.65
CA TRP A 27 -48.48 12.25 2.20
C TRP A 27 -49.20 11.18 1.38
N ILE A 28 -49.15 9.91 1.81
CA ILE A 28 -49.92 8.82 1.20
C ILE A 28 -51.42 9.05 1.35
N ALA A 29 -51.88 9.56 2.51
CA ALA A 29 -53.29 9.89 2.73
C ALA A 29 -53.77 11.05 1.84
N ALA A 30 -52.89 11.99 1.50
CA ALA A 30 -53.19 13.14 0.64
C ALA A 30 -53.28 12.79 -0.86
N LEU A 31 -52.73 11.66 -1.30
CA LEU A 31 -52.84 11.19 -2.69
C LEU A 31 -54.29 10.86 -3.06
N SER A 32 -54.64 11.16 -4.31
CA SER A 32 -55.92 10.73 -4.87
C SER A 32 -56.02 9.20 -4.89
N GLU A 33 -57.24 8.68 -4.80
CA GLU A 33 -57.48 7.24 -4.84
C GLU A 33 -57.00 6.60 -6.16
N ALA A 34 -57.10 7.35 -7.27
CA ALA A 34 -56.62 6.92 -8.58
C ALA A 34 -55.09 6.75 -8.61
N GLU A 35 -54.34 7.67 -8.01
CA GLU A 35 -52.87 7.59 -7.94
C GLU A 35 -52.42 6.43 -7.04
N ARG A 36 -53.03 6.28 -5.87
CA ARG A 36 -52.75 5.14 -4.96
C ARG A 36 -52.96 3.80 -5.67
N ASN A 37 -54.07 3.64 -6.38
CA ASN A 37 -54.39 2.42 -7.10
C ASN A 37 -53.40 2.14 -8.25
N CYS A 38 -52.92 3.18 -8.94
CA CYS A 38 -51.91 3.05 -9.98
C CYS A 38 -50.60 2.46 -9.41
N TYR A 39 -50.10 2.99 -8.29
CA TYR A 39 -48.89 2.48 -7.67
C TYR A 39 -49.06 1.07 -7.09
N LEU A 40 -50.22 0.74 -6.52
CA LEU A 40 -50.50 -0.63 -6.04
C LEU A 40 -50.51 -1.65 -7.18
N LEU A 41 -51.08 -1.30 -8.34
CA LEU A 41 -51.05 -2.16 -9.53
C LEU A 41 -49.62 -2.38 -10.03
N ARG A 42 -48.78 -1.34 -10.03
CA ARG A 42 -47.36 -1.46 -10.41
C ARG A 42 -46.55 -2.34 -9.46
N VAL A 43 -46.86 -2.30 -8.16
CA VAL A 43 -46.26 -3.20 -7.15
C VAL A 43 -46.68 -4.66 -7.39
N ILE A 44 -47.96 -4.91 -7.68
CA ILE A 44 -48.47 -6.26 -7.99
C ILE A 44 -47.84 -6.80 -9.28
N ASN A 45 -47.56 -5.93 -10.26
CA ASN A 45 -46.90 -6.30 -11.51
C ASN A 45 -45.38 -6.58 -11.35
N GLY A 46 -44.83 -6.44 -10.15
CA GLY A 46 -43.44 -6.80 -9.86
C GLY A 46 -42.41 -5.82 -10.42
N GLU A 47 -42.81 -4.58 -10.72
CA GLU A 47 -41.88 -3.54 -11.18
C GLU A 47 -40.84 -3.24 -10.09
N SER A 48 -39.57 -3.25 -10.47
CA SER A 48 -38.47 -2.88 -9.56
C SER A 48 -38.42 -1.36 -9.39
N HIS A 49 -38.16 -0.88 -8.18
CA HIS A 49 -37.98 0.55 -7.83
C HIS A 49 -39.26 1.41 -7.68
N VAL A 50 -40.46 0.82 -7.70
CA VAL A 50 -41.72 1.55 -7.53
C VAL A 50 -41.76 2.35 -6.21
N GLY A 51 -41.21 1.81 -5.13
CA GLY A 51 -41.14 2.51 -3.83
C GLY A 51 -40.27 3.77 -3.86
N ALA A 52 -39.16 3.75 -4.61
CA ALA A 52 -38.29 4.91 -4.75
C ALA A 52 -38.92 6.00 -5.63
N GLU A 53 -39.63 5.60 -6.69
CA GLU A 53 -40.40 6.51 -7.54
C GLU A 53 -41.55 7.18 -6.79
N LEU A 54 -42.31 6.40 -6.00
CA LEU A 54 -43.40 6.93 -5.18
C LEU A 54 -42.89 7.93 -4.14
N LEU A 55 -41.81 7.60 -3.42
CA LEU A 55 -41.20 8.52 -2.45
C LEU A 55 -40.71 9.82 -3.11
N ARG A 56 -40.12 9.73 -4.31
CA ARG A 56 -39.70 10.91 -5.07
C ARG A 56 -40.90 11.78 -5.46
N HIS A 57 -41.95 11.17 -6.00
CA HIS A 57 -43.17 11.89 -6.40
C HIS A 57 -43.85 12.56 -5.20
N LEU A 58 -43.92 11.86 -4.06
CA LEU A 58 -44.44 12.42 -2.81
C LEU A 58 -43.63 13.61 -2.31
N ARG A 59 -42.30 13.54 -2.39
CA ARG A 59 -41.42 14.65 -2.02
C ARG A 59 -41.54 15.84 -2.99
N GLU A 60 -41.76 15.59 -4.26
CA GLU A 60 -42.00 16.65 -5.26
C GLU A 60 -43.36 17.34 -5.05
N GLN A 61 -44.40 16.61 -4.64
CA GLN A 61 -45.74 17.16 -4.43
C GLN A 61 -45.97 17.78 -3.04
N TYR A 62 -45.48 17.12 -1.98
CA TYR A 62 -45.78 17.47 -0.58
C TYR A 62 -44.54 17.86 0.23
N GLY A 63 -43.35 17.74 -0.37
CA GLY A 63 -42.12 18.21 0.25
C GLY A 63 -42.20 19.73 0.42
N GLN A 64 -42.51 20.18 1.63
CA GLN A 64 -42.34 21.57 1.99
C GLN A 64 -40.91 21.95 1.66
N THR A 65 -40.76 23.04 0.90
CA THR A 65 -39.49 23.59 0.45
C THR A 65 -38.63 24.00 1.64
N GLN A 66 -37.98 23.03 2.29
CA GLN A 66 -36.71 23.29 2.94
C GLN A 66 -35.72 23.48 1.82
N THR A 67 -35.63 24.74 1.39
CA THR A 67 -34.49 25.29 0.67
C THR A 67 -33.25 25.12 1.56
N HIS A 68 -32.75 23.90 1.65
CA HIS A 68 -31.32 23.73 1.70
C HIS A 68 -30.83 23.95 0.27
N VAL A 69 -30.57 25.22 -0.04
CA VAL A 69 -29.48 25.59 -0.96
C VAL A 69 -28.19 25.14 -0.28
N GLY A 70 -28.02 23.82 -0.22
CA GLY A 70 -26.83 23.10 0.15
C GLY A 70 -26.40 22.41 -1.13
N LYS A 71 -25.28 22.85 -1.65
CA LYS A 71 -24.58 22.34 -2.82
C LYS A 71 -24.20 20.86 -2.61
N ASP A 72 -25.16 19.95 -2.67
CA ASP A 72 -24.94 18.49 -2.65
C ASP A 72 -25.29 17.87 -4.01
N SER A 73 -24.97 18.60 -5.08
CA SER A 73 -24.57 17.94 -6.32
C SER A 73 -23.17 17.38 -6.11
N GLY A 74 -23.08 16.16 -5.58
CA GLY A 74 -21.88 15.33 -5.57
C GLY A 74 -20.65 15.96 -4.90
N ARG A 75 -20.24 15.40 -3.76
CA ARG A 75 -18.80 15.18 -3.57
C ARG A 75 -18.37 14.30 -4.72
N THR A 76 -17.92 14.94 -5.79
CA THR A 76 -17.70 14.32 -7.09
C THR A 76 -16.88 13.06 -6.89
N LEU A 77 -17.14 12.00 -7.65
CA LEU A 77 -16.30 10.79 -7.72
C LEU A 77 -14.79 11.14 -7.72
N ALA A 78 -14.42 12.30 -8.28
CA ALA A 78 -13.10 12.91 -8.26
C ALA A 78 -12.55 13.24 -6.86
N GLU A 79 -13.35 13.77 -5.93
CA GLU A 79 -12.94 14.05 -4.53
C GLU A 79 -12.69 12.75 -3.75
N LEU A 80 -13.56 11.74 -3.92
CA LEU A 80 -13.37 10.42 -3.31
C LEU A 80 -12.11 9.72 -3.88
N MET A 81 -11.89 9.81 -5.20
CA MET A 81 -10.66 9.32 -5.83
C MET A 81 -9.42 10.07 -5.35
N ALA A 82 -9.52 11.39 -5.11
CA ALA A 82 -8.42 12.18 -4.59
C ALA A 82 -8.04 11.74 -3.17
N ILE A 83 -9.03 11.56 -2.28
CA ILE A 83 -8.80 11.08 -0.91
C ILE A 83 -8.21 9.67 -0.90
N ALA A 84 -8.72 8.77 -1.76
CA ALA A 84 -8.19 7.42 -1.90
C ALA A 84 -6.73 7.41 -2.38
N ARG A 85 -6.38 8.24 -3.36
CA ARG A 85 -5.00 8.42 -3.85
C ARG A 85 -4.08 8.92 -2.75
N THR A 86 -4.52 9.92 -1.97
CA THR A 86 -3.72 10.46 -0.85
C THR A 86 -3.48 9.41 0.24
N LYS A 87 -4.51 8.62 0.60
CA LYS A 87 -4.36 7.51 1.55
C LYS A 87 -3.43 6.42 1.02
N GLN A 88 -3.51 6.08 -0.26
CA GLN A 88 -2.64 5.08 -0.89
C GLN A 88 -1.19 5.55 -0.96
N GLN A 89 -0.95 6.81 -1.30
CA GLN A 89 0.39 7.40 -1.29
C GLN A 89 0.97 7.42 0.13
N ALA A 90 0.18 7.79 1.13
CA ALA A 90 0.62 7.78 2.53
C ALA A 90 0.96 6.35 3.02
N ARG A 91 0.17 5.33 2.65
CA ARG A 91 0.47 3.91 2.95
C ARG A 91 1.77 3.47 2.28
N SER A 92 1.91 3.72 0.98
CA SER A 92 3.14 3.38 0.22
C SER A 92 4.37 4.08 0.78
N GLN A 93 4.26 5.34 1.19
CA GLN A 93 5.38 6.07 1.80
C GLN A 93 5.76 5.49 3.17
N LYS A 94 4.77 5.12 4.01
CA LYS A 94 5.03 4.46 5.29
C LYS A 94 5.70 3.10 5.11
N GLU A 95 5.25 2.30 4.15
CA GLU A 95 5.85 1.00 3.83
C GLU A 95 7.30 1.15 3.35
N ARG A 96 7.57 2.11 2.46
CA ARG A 96 8.94 2.42 2.01
C ARG A 96 9.84 2.84 3.17
N GLN A 97 9.37 3.74 4.02
CA GLN A 97 10.11 4.19 5.20
C GLN A 97 10.38 3.04 6.18
N ALA A 98 9.41 2.14 6.37
CA ALA A 98 9.59 0.96 7.22
C ALA A 98 10.63 0.00 6.63
N ALA A 99 10.60 -0.24 5.31
CA ALA A 99 11.58 -1.07 4.62
C ALA A 99 12.99 -0.47 4.68
N GLU A 100 13.14 0.83 4.40
CA GLU A 100 14.43 1.54 4.51
C GLU A 100 14.99 1.49 5.93
N LYS A 101 14.13 1.65 6.95
CA LYS A 101 14.53 1.55 8.35
C LYS A 101 14.93 0.14 8.74
N ALA A 102 14.22 -0.87 8.24
CA ALA A 102 14.56 -2.27 8.48
C ALA A 102 15.92 -2.63 7.85
N GLU A 103 16.16 -2.20 6.60
CA GLU A 103 17.43 -2.43 5.92
C GLU A 103 18.58 -1.71 6.62
N ARG A 104 18.39 -0.44 7.02
CA ARG A 104 19.38 0.29 7.82
C ARG A 104 19.72 -0.45 9.11
N ARG A 105 18.72 -0.92 9.86
CA ARG A 105 18.94 -1.68 11.10
C ARG A 105 19.70 -2.98 10.86
N ARG A 106 19.40 -3.68 9.75
CA ARG A 106 20.12 -4.89 9.36
C ARG A 106 21.60 -4.57 9.10
N LEU A 107 21.90 -3.51 8.35
CA LEU A 107 23.28 -3.09 8.09
C LEU A 107 23.99 -2.59 9.35
N GLU A 108 23.28 -1.87 10.23
CA GLU A 108 23.80 -1.44 11.54
C GLU A 108 24.20 -2.62 12.44
N ALA A 109 23.47 -3.74 12.37
CA ALA A 109 23.82 -4.95 13.11
C ALA A 109 25.11 -5.64 12.61
N ILE A 110 25.49 -5.42 11.35
CA ILE A 110 26.71 -5.99 10.75
C ILE A 110 27.95 -5.17 11.13
N VAL A 111 27.80 -3.88 11.46
CA VAL A 111 28.89 -2.97 11.84
C VAL A 111 29.87 -3.55 12.88
N PRO A 112 29.42 -4.06 14.04
CA PRO A 112 30.34 -4.64 15.03
C PRO A 112 31.02 -5.92 14.55
N GLU A 113 30.47 -6.59 13.54
CA GLU A 113 30.96 -7.87 13.03
C GLU A 113 31.82 -7.73 11.77
N VAL A 114 32.07 -6.51 11.27
CA VAL A 114 32.80 -6.27 10.02
C VAL A 114 34.13 -7.02 9.96
N GLU A 115 34.94 -6.96 11.02
CA GLU A 115 36.22 -7.67 11.07
C GLU A 115 36.07 -9.19 11.06
N THR A 116 35.04 -9.71 11.73
CA THR A 116 34.74 -11.15 11.77
C THR A 116 34.27 -11.61 10.40
N LEU A 117 33.41 -10.84 9.75
CA LEU A 117 32.88 -11.15 8.41
C LEU A 117 33.99 -11.17 7.36
N TRP A 118 34.98 -10.27 7.48
CA TRP A 118 36.19 -10.35 6.65
C TRP A 118 36.97 -11.65 6.88
N LYS A 119 37.18 -12.08 8.13
CA LYS A 119 37.84 -13.37 8.44
C LYS A 119 37.06 -14.55 7.86
N GLU A 120 35.75 -14.54 7.96
CA GLU A 120 34.88 -15.56 7.35
C GLU A 120 35.00 -15.59 5.83
N VAL A 121 35.07 -14.43 5.18
CA VAL A 121 35.32 -14.34 3.73
C VAL A 121 36.64 -15.04 3.36
N PHE A 122 37.73 -14.77 4.09
CA PHE A 122 39.01 -15.44 3.85
C PHE A 122 38.90 -16.97 4.03
N GLN A 123 38.26 -17.44 5.10
CA GLN A 123 38.04 -18.87 5.34
C GLN A 123 37.21 -19.52 4.25
N LEU A 124 36.11 -18.89 3.83
CA LEU A 124 35.25 -19.39 2.76
C LEU A 124 35.99 -19.48 1.42
N ILE A 125 36.87 -18.53 1.14
CA ILE A 125 37.72 -18.60 -0.04
C ILE A 125 38.67 -19.79 0.09
N GLU A 126 39.31 -20.01 1.25
CA GLU A 126 40.25 -21.12 1.47
C GLU A 126 39.65 -22.51 1.25
N LEU A 127 38.36 -22.70 1.48
CA LEU A 127 37.66 -23.97 1.23
C LEU A 127 37.65 -24.41 -0.25
N LYS A 128 37.91 -23.49 -1.19
CA LYS A 128 37.97 -23.75 -2.65
C LYS A 128 36.71 -24.38 -3.24
N GLN A 129 35.55 -24.21 -2.60
CA GLN A 129 34.27 -24.73 -3.07
C GLN A 129 33.45 -23.64 -3.77
N PRO A 130 32.73 -23.98 -4.86
CA PRO A 130 31.88 -23.02 -5.57
C PRO A 130 30.85 -22.32 -4.67
N SER A 131 30.16 -23.09 -3.81
CA SER A 131 29.18 -22.57 -2.85
C SER A 131 29.79 -21.65 -1.80
N SER A 132 31.01 -21.94 -1.36
CA SER A 132 31.75 -21.08 -0.42
C SER A 132 32.15 -19.76 -1.07
N TYR A 133 32.50 -19.75 -2.37
CA TYR A 133 32.71 -18.50 -3.09
C TYR A 133 31.44 -17.67 -3.23
N ASP A 134 30.29 -18.29 -3.47
CA ASP A 134 29.02 -17.59 -3.53
C ASP A 134 28.67 -16.94 -2.18
N ARG A 135 28.91 -17.65 -1.07
CA ARG A 135 28.76 -17.10 0.28
C ARG A 135 29.74 -15.96 0.56
N ALA A 136 31.02 -16.13 0.22
CA ALA A 136 32.03 -15.08 0.39
C ALA A 136 31.64 -13.79 -0.37
N VAL A 137 31.10 -13.93 -1.58
CA VAL A 137 30.61 -12.80 -2.37
C VAL A 137 29.37 -12.17 -1.75
N ALA A 138 28.49 -12.93 -1.11
CA ALA A 138 27.35 -12.37 -0.37
C ALA A 138 27.83 -11.52 0.81
N HIS A 139 28.77 -12.02 1.62
CA HIS A 139 29.36 -11.24 2.71
C HIS A 139 30.07 -9.97 2.22
N LEU A 140 30.79 -10.03 1.10
CA LEU A 140 31.44 -8.86 0.51
C LEU A 140 30.43 -7.79 0.02
N LYS A 141 29.22 -8.19 -0.40
CA LYS A 141 28.15 -7.22 -0.74
C LYS A 141 27.62 -6.55 0.50
N ASP A 142 27.33 -7.32 1.55
CA ASP A 142 26.87 -6.76 2.83
C ASP A 142 27.91 -5.79 3.41
N LEU A 143 29.21 -6.15 3.36
CA LEU A 143 30.32 -5.28 3.78
C LEU A 143 30.42 -4.00 2.96
N ARG A 144 30.22 -4.06 1.64
CA ARG A 144 30.17 -2.86 0.79
C ARG A 144 29.02 -1.95 1.21
N ASP A 145 27.84 -2.52 1.44
CA ASP A 145 26.64 -1.74 1.75
C ASP A 145 26.78 -1.08 3.13
N VAL A 146 27.40 -1.76 4.10
CA VAL A 146 27.83 -1.17 5.38
C VAL A 146 28.85 -0.05 5.17
N ALA A 147 29.87 -0.25 4.33
CA ALA A 147 30.90 0.76 4.08
C ALA A 147 30.33 2.02 3.40
N VAL A 148 29.41 1.86 2.45
CA VAL A 148 28.68 2.98 1.82
C VAL A 148 27.84 3.73 2.86
N MET A 149 27.15 3.01 3.74
CA MET A 149 26.35 3.61 4.81
C MET A 149 27.20 4.42 5.80
N GLN A 150 28.42 3.97 6.11
CA GLN A 150 29.35 4.65 7.03
C GLN A 150 30.23 5.71 6.37
N GLY A 151 30.21 5.83 5.04
CA GLY A 151 31.12 6.71 4.30
C GLY A 151 32.57 6.20 4.25
N SER A 152 32.78 4.89 4.44
CA SER A 152 34.10 4.22 4.42
C SER A 152 34.32 3.36 3.15
N ALA A 153 33.64 3.70 2.06
CA ALA A 153 33.70 2.97 0.79
C ALA A 153 35.14 2.85 0.23
N ASP A 154 35.99 3.87 0.42
CA ASP A 154 37.39 3.84 -0.01
C ASP A 154 38.21 2.77 0.73
N ALA A 155 37.98 2.62 2.05
CA ALA A 155 38.64 1.60 2.85
C ALA A 155 38.23 0.18 2.42
N PHE A 156 36.93 -0.01 2.13
CA PHE A 156 36.42 -1.25 1.56
C PHE A 156 37.06 -1.56 0.21
N CYS A 157 37.13 -0.58 -0.70
CA CYS A 157 37.77 -0.76 -2.00
C CYS A 157 39.25 -1.13 -1.88
N ALA A 158 39.99 -0.50 -0.96
CA ALA A 158 41.39 -0.83 -0.72
C ALA A 158 41.57 -2.28 -0.22
N GLN A 159 40.75 -2.72 0.73
CA GLN A 159 40.75 -4.09 1.22
C GLN A 159 40.34 -5.10 0.15
N LEU A 160 39.34 -4.77 -0.67
CA LEU A 160 38.89 -5.63 -1.78
C LEU A 160 39.98 -5.80 -2.84
N LEU A 161 40.72 -4.73 -3.15
CA LEU A 161 41.86 -4.79 -4.08
C LEU A 161 43.00 -5.66 -3.54
N ASP A 162 43.29 -5.60 -2.24
CA ASP A 162 44.28 -6.47 -1.61
C ASP A 162 43.84 -7.95 -1.68
N LEU A 163 42.58 -8.22 -1.37
CA LEU A 163 41.98 -9.54 -1.48
C LEU A 163 42.03 -10.07 -2.93
N GLN A 164 41.75 -9.22 -3.93
CA GLN A 164 41.87 -9.57 -5.34
C GLN A 164 43.31 -9.96 -5.71
N LYS A 165 44.31 -9.20 -5.24
CA LYS A 165 45.74 -9.50 -5.50
C LYS A 165 46.12 -10.84 -4.88
N GLN A 166 45.74 -11.07 -3.62
CA GLN A 166 46.03 -12.29 -2.88
C GLN A 166 45.44 -13.54 -3.54
N TYR A 167 44.21 -13.44 -4.07
CA TYR A 167 43.51 -14.57 -4.71
C TYR A 167 43.43 -14.49 -6.24
N SER A 168 44.33 -13.73 -6.86
CA SER A 168 44.41 -13.55 -8.33
C SER A 168 44.51 -14.87 -9.11
N LYS A 169 45.12 -15.91 -8.52
CA LYS A 169 45.25 -17.25 -9.11
C LYS A 169 43.95 -18.09 -9.04
N ARG A 170 42.83 -17.53 -8.59
CA ARG A 170 41.55 -18.22 -8.43
C ARG A 170 40.49 -17.64 -9.38
N PRO A 171 40.53 -17.98 -10.68
CA PRO A 171 39.67 -17.35 -11.68
C PRO A 171 38.18 -17.49 -11.38
N GLY A 172 37.74 -18.66 -10.87
CA GLY A 172 36.34 -18.88 -10.51
C GLY A 172 35.82 -17.97 -9.39
N PHE A 173 36.69 -17.47 -8.52
CA PHE A 173 36.33 -16.48 -7.50
C PHE A 173 36.34 -15.07 -8.09
N ILE A 174 37.37 -14.72 -8.88
CA ILE A 174 37.46 -13.42 -9.57
C ILE A 174 36.25 -13.17 -10.49
N THR A 175 35.84 -14.17 -11.29
CA THR A 175 34.65 -14.07 -12.14
C THR A 175 33.39 -13.76 -11.33
N ARG A 176 33.24 -14.34 -10.13
CA ARG A 176 32.07 -14.08 -9.26
C ARG A 176 32.10 -12.67 -8.69
N LEU A 177 33.27 -12.15 -8.31
CA LEU A 177 33.42 -10.76 -7.88
C LEU A 177 33.04 -9.77 -8.99
N GLN A 178 33.46 -10.04 -10.23
CA GLN A 178 33.08 -9.23 -11.39
C GLN A 178 31.56 -9.31 -11.67
N ASN A 179 30.98 -10.51 -11.62
CA ASN A 179 29.53 -10.70 -11.79
C ASN A 179 28.72 -9.99 -10.69
N ALA A 180 29.26 -9.93 -9.47
CA ALA A 180 28.68 -9.20 -8.35
C ALA A 180 28.85 -7.67 -8.45
N ARG A 181 29.52 -7.17 -9.49
CA ARG A 181 29.88 -5.74 -9.66
C ARG A 181 30.67 -5.18 -8.48
N LEU A 182 31.45 -6.02 -7.81
CA LEU A 182 32.36 -5.61 -6.75
C LEU A 182 33.71 -5.13 -7.33
N LEU A 183 34.09 -5.64 -8.49
CA LEU A 183 35.24 -5.20 -9.27
C LEU A 183 34.76 -4.58 -10.59
N SER A 184 35.32 -3.43 -10.96
CA SER A 184 35.21 -2.94 -12.32
C SER A 184 35.94 -3.88 -13.28
N LYS A 185 35.36 -4.06 -14.47
CA LYS A 185 35.94 -4.88 -15.54
C LYS A 185 37.24 -4.29 -16.07
#